data_AF-A0A1H9ALP4-F1
#
_entry.id   AF-A0A1H9ALP4-F1
#
_cell.length_a   1.000
_cell.length_b   1.000
_cell.length_c   1.000
_cell.angle_alpha   90.00
_cell.angle_beta   90.00
_cell.angle_gamma   90.00
#
_symmetry.space_group_name_H-M   'P 1'
#
loop_
_entity.id
_entity.type
_entity.pdbx_description
1 polymer ?
#
loop_
_entity_poly.entity_id
_entity_poly.type
_entity_poly.pdbx_seq_one_letter_code
_entity_poly.pdbx_strand_id
1 'polypeptide(L)'
;MEILRQVSPFCLSESELMMVYSGFDEHYFRDYKKFNLRIYRDIGKEVEYMITVNMQATGANIKNMMKTRNIKVKDVQAVCGFGTPQAIFKWMRGDTMPTIDNMIIIADMFGCTMDDIVVVNK
;
A
#
# COMPACT_ATOMS: atom_id res chain seq x y z
N MET A 1 -3.19 -18.81 23.03
CA MET A 1 -2.01 -18.40 22.28
C MET A 1 -2.18 -18.85 20.84
N GLU A 2 -2.90 -18.07 20.02
CA GLU A 2 -2.79 -18.19 18.56
C GLU A 2 -3.15 -16.84 17.93
N ILE A 3 -2.10 -16.01 17.84
CA ILE A 3 -1.80 -15.00 16.83
C ILE A 3 -3.02 -14.44 16.05
N LEU A 4 -3.70 -13.45 16.62
CA LEU A 4 -4.42 -12.46 15.84
C LEU A 4 -3.38 -11.61 15.10
N ARG A 5 -3.08 -12.01 13.85
CA ARG A 5 -2.24 -11.23 12.94
C ARG A 5 -2.81 -9.83 12.83
N GLN A 6 -1.93 -8.86 13.08
CA GLN A 6 -2.09 -7.46 12.75
C GLN A 6 -2.50 -7.31 11.27
N VAL A 7 -3.78 -7.10 11.03
CA VAL A 7 -4.24 -6.49 9.79
C VAL A 7 -4.77 -5.13 10.19
N SER A 8 -4.05 -4.07 9.84
CA SER A 8 -4.51 -2.71 10.06
C SER A 8 -5.88 -2.54 9.36
N PRO A 9 -6.94 -2.08 10.05
CA PRO A 9 -8.30 -1.98 9.49
C PRO A 9 -8.45 -1.01 8.31
N PHE A 10 -7.36 -0.34 7.90
CA PHE A 10 -7.35 0.79 6.99
C PHE A 10 -7.67 0.45 5.51
N CYS A 11 -7.70 -0.84 5.13
CA CYS A 11 -7.87 -1.28 3.74
C CYS A 11 -9.12 -2.16 3.48
N LEU A 12 -9.98 -2.39 4.47
CA LEU A 12 -11.17 -3.24 4.30
C LEU A 12 -12.40 -2.39 4.01
N SER A 13 -13.21 -2.82 3.03
CA SER A 13 -14.54 -2.26 2.80
C SER A 13 -15.50 -2.56 3.97
N GLU A 14 -16.59 -1.80 4.11
CA GLU A 14 -17.58 -2.02 5.20
C GLU A 14 -18.12 -3.46 5.23
N SER A 15 -18.31 -4.09 4.07
CA SER A 15 -18.75 -5.49 3.98
C SER A 15 -17.67 -6.49 4.42
N GLU A 16 -16.40 -6.16 4.20
CA GLU A 16 -15.27 -7.01 4.63
C GLU A 16 -15.00 -6.89 6.14
N LEU A 17 -15.14 -5.68 6.71
CA LEU A 17 -15.12 -5.49 8.17
C LEU A 17 -16.27 -6.26 8.83
N MET A 18 -17.48 -6.20 8.28
CA MET A 18 -18.63 -6.93 8.81
C MET A 18 -18.45 -8.46 8.78
N MET A 19 -17.80 -9.01 7.75
CA MET A 19 -17.55 -10.46 7.67
C MET A 19 -16.52 -10.95 8.70
N VAL A 20 -15.46 -10.19 8.95
CA VAL A 20 -14.40 -10.57 9.92
C VAL A 20 -14.91 -10.52 11.37
N TYR A 21 -15.86 -9.63 11.67
CA TYR A 21 -16.38 -9.40 13.02
C TYR A 21 -17.77 -10.01 13.27
N SER A 22 -18.21 -10.95 12.44
CA SER A 22 -19.52 -11.61 12.48
C SER A 22 -19.88 -12.35 13.80
N GLY A 23 -19.00 -12.34 14.80
CA GLY A 23 -19.24 -12.85 16.16
C GLY A 23 -19.20 -11.80 17.29
N PHE A 24 -19.09 -10.49 16.99
CA PHE A 24 -19.07 -9.44 18.01
C PHE A 24 -20.37 -8.62 18.01
N ASP A 25 -20.85 -8.28 19.21
CA ASP A 25 -22.10 -7.54 19.47
C ASP A 25 -22.15 -6.20 18.71
N GLU A 26 -23.33 -5.87 18.18
CA GLU A 26 -23.67 -4.61 17.49
C GLU A 26 -23.27 -3.37 18.33
N HIS A 27 -23.24 -3.50 19.66
CA HIS A 27 -22.75 -2.48 20.59
C HIS A 27 -21.25 -2.15 20.40
N TYR A 28 -20.40 -3.15 20.17
CA TYR A 28 -18.96 -2.96 19.94
C TYR A 28 -18.69 -2.22 18.63
N PHE A 29 -19.48 -2.52 17.58
CA PHE A 29 -19.37 -1.84 16.29
C PHE A 29 -19.79 -0.37 16.38
N ARG A 30 -20.79 -0.07 17.21
CA ARG A 30 -21.23 1.31 17.51
C ARG A 30 -20.13 2.10 18.23
N ASP A 31 -19.43 1.47 19.16
CA ASP A 31 -18.32 2.08 19.89
C ASP A 31 -17.06 2.21 19.03
N TYR A 32 -16.79 1.28 18.11
CA TYR A 32 -15.71 1.41 17.12
C TYR A 32 -15.97 2.55 16.12
N LYS A 33 -17.21 2.69 15.61
CA LYS A 33 -17.61 3.85 14.79
C LYS A 33 -17.47 5.14 15.60
N LYS A 34 -17.91 5.18 16.87
CA LYS A 34 -17.73 6.35 17.74
C LYS A 34 -16.27 6.65 18.05
N PHE A 35 -15.43 5.65 18.29
CA PHE A 35 -14.02 5.81 18.58
C PHE A 35 -13.29 6.36 17.35
N ASN A 36 -13.47 5.74 16.18
CA ASN A 36 -12.86 6.26 14.95
C ASN A 36 -13.41 7.63 14.56
N LEU A 37 -14.72 7.88 14.62
CA LEU A 37 -15.30 9.20 14.35
C LEU A 37 -14.85 10.26 15.37
N ARG A 38 -14.61 9.86 16.62
CA ARG A 38 -14.09 10.77 17.66
C ARG A 38 -12.59 11.04 17.49
N ILE A 39 -11.82 10.04 17.08
CA ILE A 39 -10.45 10.20 16.59
C ILE A 39 -10.49 11.23 15.45
N TYR A 40 -11.24 11.02 14.36
CA TYR A 40 -11.35 12.00 13.26
C TYR A 40 -11.89 13.39 13.66
N ARG A 41 -12.79 13.48 14.64
CA ARG A 41 -13.37 14.76 15.10
C ARG A 41 -12.46 15.53 16.06
N ASP A 42 -11.75 14.83 16.94
CA ASP A 42 -10.80 15.44 17.89
C ASP A 42 -9.46 15.76 17.18
N ILE A 43 -9.12 15.02 16.12
CA ILE A 43 -8.01 15.28 15.17
C ILE A 43 -8.25 16.53 14.31
N GLY A 44 -9.50 16.96 14.15
CA GLY A 44 -9.90 18.11 13.32
C GLY A 44 -9.36 19.48 13.76
N LYS A 45 -8.45 19.55 14.74
CA LYS A 45 -7.75 20.78 15.12
C LYS A 45 -6.22 20.76 15.01
N GLU A 46 -5.53 19.62 14.85
CA GLU A 46 -4.08 19.61 14.59
C GLU A 46 -3.65 18.32 13.86
N VAL A 47 -3.86 18.24 12.54
CA VAL A 47 -3.01 17.41 11.67
C VAL A 47 -2.66 18.22 10.43
N GLU A 48 -1.66 19.08 10.60
CA GLU A 48 -1.08 19.86 9.52
C GLU A 48 -0.11 19.01 8.66
N TYR A 49 0.15 17.74 9.02
CA TYR A 49 1.16 16.91 8.37
C TYR A 49 0.74 15.43 8.24
N MET A 50 -0.04 15.12 7.19
CA MET A 50 -0.15 13.73 6.71
C MET A 50 0.76 13.53 5.51
N ILE A 51 1.93 12.94 5.74
CA ILE A 51 2.80 12.47 4.67
C ILE A 51 2.12 11.28 4.01
N THR A 52 1.82 11.39 2.72
CA THR A 52 1.18 10.33 1.94
C THR A 52 2.01 9.98 0.72
N VAL A 53 1.90 8.75 0.23
CA VAL A 53 2.56 8.35 -1.01
C VAL A 53 1.81 8.91 -2.22
N ASN A 54 2.53 9.54 -3.13
CA ASN A 54 2.03 9.86 -4.46
C ASN A 54 2.16 8.63 -5.36
N MET A 55 1.07 7.88 -5.51
CA MET A 55 1.07 6.62 -6.25
C MET A 55 1.40 6.81 -7.73
N GLN A 56 0.88 7.87 -8.35
CA GLN A 56 1.11 8.16 -9.77
C GLN A 56 2.57 8.55 -10.03
N ALA A 57 3.13 9.41 -9.19
CA ALA A 57 4.52 9.81 -9.30
C ALA A 57 5.48 8.64 -8.99
N THR A 58 5.14 7.80 -8.00
CA THR A 58 5.89 6.57 -7.70
C THR A 58 5.88 5.61 -8.89
N GLY A 59 4.71 5.39 -9.50
CA GLY A 59 4.59 4.55 -10.70
C GLY A 59 5.40 5.08 -11.89
N ALA A 60 5.35 6.39 -12.11
CA ALA A 60 6.17 7.06 -13.13
C ALA A 60 7.67 6.91 -12.84
N ASN A 61 8.08 7.01 -11.57
CA ASN A 61 9.46 6.82 -11.14
C ASN A 61 9.95 5.39 -11.42
N ILE A 62 9.16 4.36 -11.06
CA ILE A 62 9.46 2.96 -11.39
C ILE A 62 9.69 2.80 -12.89
N LYS A 63 8.79 3.35 -13.72
CA LYS A 63 8.91 3.30 -15.19
C LYS A 63 10.17 3.98 -15.69
N ASN A 64 10.55 5.13 -15.11
CA ASN A 64 11.76 5.86 -15.46
C ASN A 64 13.03 5.11 -15.04
N MET A 65 13.04 4.52 -13.85
CA MET A 65 14.16 3.70 -13.37
C MET A 65 14.40 2.49 -14.26
N MET A 66 13.33 1.79 -14.67
CA MET A 66 13.42 0.70 -15.63
C MET A 66 14.01 1.16 -16.97
N LYS A 67 13.50 2.28 -17.50
CA LYS A 67 13.95 2.83 -18.79
C LYS A 67 15.42 3.24 -18.75
N THR A 68 15.85 3.95 -17.72
CA THR A 68 17.22 4.46 -17.58
C THR A 68 18.26 3.35 -17.39
N ARG A 69 17.85 2.21 -16.82
CA ARG A 69 18.69 1.03 -16.60
C ARG A 69 18.53 -0.05 -17.67
N ASN A 70 17.74 0.22 -18.72
CA ASN A 70 17.42 -0.74 -19.78
C ASN A 70 16.81 -2.07 -19.27
N ILE A 71 16.05 -2.01 -18.17
CA ILE A 71 15.34 -3.15 -17.58
C ILE A 71 13.98 -3.29 -18.26
N LYS A 72 13.64 -4.49 -18.70
CA LYS A 72 12.36 -4.79 -19.35
C LYS A 72 11.36 -5.36 -18.35
N VAL A 73 10.08 -5.23 -18.66
CA VAL A 73 8.98 -5.79 -17.84
C VAL A 73 9.16 -7.29 -17.60
N LYS A 74 9.65 -8.04 -18.60
CA LYS A 74 9.94 -9.48 -18.46
C LYS A 74 11.02 -9.80 -17.42
N ASP A 75 11.96 -8.89 -17.20
CA ASP A 75 13.06 -9.10 -16.25
C ASP A 75 12.52 -8.93 -14.83
N VAL A 76 11.73 -7.87 -14.61
CA VAL A 76 10.99 -7.64 -13.36
C VAL A 76 10.02 -8.79 -13.07
N GLN A 77 9.33 -9.28 -14.09
CA GLN A 77 8.43 -10.43 -13.97
C GLN A 77 9.17 -11.69 -13.49
N ALA A 78 10.35 -11.95 -14.06
CA ALA A 78 11.14 -13.12 -13.71
C ALA A 78 11.64 -13.08 -12.26
N VAL A 79 12.19 -11.95 -11.81
CA VAL A 79 12.72 -11.84 -10.44
C VAL A 79 11.63 -11.79 -9.37
N CYS A 80 10.46 -11.24 -9.68
CA CYS A 80 9.31 -11.27 -8.78
C CYS A 80 8.53 -12.59 -8.82
N GLY A 81 8.93 -13.55 -9.68
CA GLY A 81 8.28 -14.86 -9.79
C GLY A 81 6.84 -14.81 -10.31
N PHE A 82 6.48 -13.80 -11.10
CA PHE A 82 5.10 -13.61 -11.56
C PHE A 82 4.77 -14.44 -12.80
N GLY A 83 3.60 -15.10 -12.77
CA GLY A 83 3.06 -15.77 -13.95
C GLY A 83 2.64 -14.83 -15.09
N THR A 84 2.32 -13.56 -14.78
CA THR A 84 1.94 -12.55 -15.77
C THR A 84 2.52 -11.18 -15.43
N PRO A 85 2.72 -10.27 -16.41
CA PRO A 85 3.26 -8.93 -16.17
C PRO A 85 2.24 -7.92 -15.62
N GLN A 86 1.00 -8.33 -15.33
CA GLN A 86 -0.10 -7.41 -15.07
C GLN A 86 0.11 -6.53 -13.83
N ALA A 87 0.72 -7.09 -12.78
CA ALA A 87 1.05 -6.34 -11.57
C ALA A 87 2.03 -5.19 -11.88
N ILE A 88 3.05 -5.44 -12.69
CA ILE A 88 4.08 -4.47 -13.05
C ILE A 88 3.46 -3.30 -13.82
N PHE A 89 2.54 -3.59 -14.76
CA PHE A 89 1.82 -2.53 -15.47
C PHE A 89 0.94 -1.68 -14.55
N LYS A 90 0.29 -2.27 -13.54
CA LYS A 90 -0.47 -1.52 -12.53
C LYS A 90 0.44 -0.61 -11.71
N TRP A 91 1.62 -1.08 -11.32
CA TRP A 91 2.60 -0.26 -10.60
C TRP A 91 3.06 0.92 -11.45
N MET A 92 3.42 0.70 -12.72
CA MET A 92 3.87 1.76 -13.63
C MET A 92 2.82 2.83 -13.93
N ARG A 93 1.52 2.50 -13.78
CA ARG A 93 0.41 3.46 -13.91
C ARG A 93 0.02 4.12 -12.59
N GLY A 94 0.52 3.61 -11.46
CA GLY A 94 0.13 4.05 -10.13
C GLY A 94 -1.25 3.54 -9.70
N ASP A 95 -1.77 2.47 -10.32
CA ASP A 95 -3.07 1.88 -9.94
C ASP A 95 -2.98 1.18 -8.56
N THR A 96 -1.80 0.62 -8.27
CA THR A 96 -1.49 -0.09 -7.01
C THR A 96 0.00 0.05 -6.70
N MET A 97 0.37 -0.03 -5.42
CA MET A 97 1.77 -0.13 -5.03
C MET A 97 2.29 -1.58 -5.15
N PRO A 98 3.60 -1.78 -5.38
CA PRO A 98 4.24 -3.06 -5.09
C PRO A 98 4.05 -3.41 -3.61
N THR A 99 3.95 -4.71 -3.30
CA THR A 99 4.07 -5.15 -1.89
C THR A 99 5.48 -4.82 -1.36
N ILE A 100 5.66 -4.82 -0.05
CA ILE A 100 6.99 -4.55 0.54
C ILE A 100 8.04 -5.53 0.00
N ASP A 101 7.73 -6.83 -0.09
CA ASP A 101 8.65 -7.83 -0.63
C ASP A 101 9.04 -7.53 -2.09
N ASN A 102 8.05 -7.20 -2.92
CA ASN A 102 8.30 -6.83 -4.32
C ASN A 102 9.10 -5.53 -4.44
N MET A 103 8.88 -4.59 -3.52
CA MET A 103 9.62 -3.33 -3.48
C MET A 103 11.10 -3.56 -3.15
N ILE A 104 11.39 -4.46 -2.22
CA ILE A 104 12.77 -4.88 -1.90
C ILE A 104 13.42 -5.54 -3.12
N ILE A 105 12.71 -6.46 -3.79
CA ILE A 105 13.23 -7.15 -5.00
C ILE A 105 13.57 -6.15 -6.11
N ILE A 106 12.67 -5.21 -6.41
CA ILE A 106 12.94 -4.24 -7.47
C ILE A 106 13.98 -3.20 -7.05
N ALA A 107 14.08 -2.85 -5.76
CA ALA A 107 15.12 -1.96 -5.25
C ALA A 107 16.51 -2.59 -5.42
N ASP A 108 16.67 -3.86 -5.06
CA ASP A 108 17.90 -4.62 -5.28
C ASP A 108 18.25 -4.70 -6.78
N MET A 109 17.28 -5.08 -7.63
CA MET A 109 17.46 -5.12 -9.09
C MET A 109 17.80 -3.75 -9.70
N PHE A 110 17.27 -2.66 -9.15
CA PHE A 110 17.56 -1.30 -9.61
C PHE A 110 18.86 -0.74 -9.00
N GLY A 111 19.48 -1.43 -8.05
CA GLY A 111 20.65 -0.96 -7.32
C GLY A 111 20.36 0.32 -6.52
N CYS A 112 19.18 0.42 -5.90
CA CYS A 112 18.76 1.56 -5.09
C CYS A 112 18.06 1.11 -3.80
N THR A 113 17.61 2.06 -2.99
CA THR A 113 16.78 1.81 -1.81
C THR A 113 15.30 1.94 -2.14
N MET A 114 14.42 1.50 -1.24
CA MET A 114 12.97 1.70 -1.40
C MET A 114 12.58 3.19 -1.37
N ASP A 115 13.31 4.01 -0.62
CA ASP A 115 13.06 5.45 -0.52
C ASP A 115 13.28 6.15 -1.85
N ASP A 116 14.28 5.71 -2.63
CA ASP A 116 14.53 6.23 -3.97
C ASP A 116 13.36 5.96 -4.94
N ILE A 117 12.58 4.90 -4.68
CA ILE A 117 11.44 4.49 -5.50
C ILE A 117 10.20 5.30 -5.14
N VAL A 118 9.94 5.50 -3.85
CA VAL A 118 8.71 6.10 -3.33
C VAL A 118 8.73 7.62 -3.45
N VAL A 119 7.66 8.19 -4.01
CA VAL A 119 7.45 9.63 -4.04
C VAL A 119 6.36 9.99 -3.05
N VAL A 120 6.60 10.98 -2.20
CA VAL A 120 5.65 11.45 -1.17
C VAL A 120 5.02 12.80 -1.56
N ASN A 121 3.74 12.98 -1.24
CA ASN A 121 3.11 14.30 -1.17
C ASN A 121 3.53 14.93 0.16
N LYS A 122 4.06 16.15 0.10
CA LYS A 122 4.45 16.96 1.26
C LYS A 122 3.40 18.03 1.51
#